data_AF-A0A7V6XMP0-F1
#
_entry.id   AF-A0A7V6XMP0-F1
#
_cell.length_a   1.000
_cell.length_b   1.000
_cell.length_c   1.000
_cell.angle_alpha   90.00
_cell.angle_beta   90.00
_cell.angle_gamma   90.00
#
_symmetry.space_group_name_H-M   'P 1'
#
loop_
_entity.id
_entity.type
_entity.pdbx_description
1 polymer ?
#
loop_
_entity_poly.entity_id
_entity_poly.type
_entity_poly.pdbx_seq_one_letter_code
_entity_poly.pdbx_strand_id
1 'polypeptide(L)'
;MADYLVIVESPAKAKTIGKYLGSKYTVKASMGHVRDLPKSQMGVDVELQYSPKYITIRGKGPVLKELKAAAKKVKKVYLAADPD
;
A
#
# COMPACT_ATOMS: atom_id res chain seq x y z
N MET A 1 -15.58 15.96 -1.92
CA MET A 1 -14.27 15.40 -1.55
C MET A 1 -14.52 13.99 -1.04
N ALA A 2 -13.72 12.99 -1.41
CA ALA A 2 -13.96 11.61 -0.98
C ALA A 2 -13.77 11.49 0.54
N ASP A 3 -14.67 10.77 1.21
CA ASP A 3 -14.63 10.53 2.65
C ASP A 3 -13.72 9.35 3.03
N TYR A 4 -13.46 8.46 2.07
CA TYR A 4 -12.81 7.17 2.29
C TYR A 4 -11.70 6.91 1.27
N LEU A 5 -10.63 6.25 1.71
CA LEU A 5 -9.56 5.75 0.84
C LEU A 5 -9.61 4.22 0.83
N VAL A 6 -9.60 3.63 -0.37
CA VAL A 6 -9.42 2.18 -0.56
C VAL A 6 -8.07 1.95 -1.22
N ILE A 7 -7.24 1.11 -0.63
CA ILE A 7 -5.94 0.73 -1.17
C ILE A 7 -6.02 -0.71 -1.68
N VAL A 8 -5.70 -0.89 -2.95
CA VAL A 8 -5.63 -2.19 -3.65
C VAL A 8 -4.23 -2.40 -4.21
N GLU A 9 -3.89 -3.60 -4.66
CA GLU A 9 -2.54 -3.85 -5.19
C GLU A 9 -2.34 -3.34 -6.62
N SER A 10 -3.34 -3.52 -7.50
CA SER A 10 -3.19 -3.32 -8.94
C SER A 10 -4.02 -2.14 -9.49
N PRO A 11 -3.54 -1.43 -10.54
CA PRO A 11 -4.29 -0.35 -11.18
C PRO A 11 -5.65 -0.80 -11.73
N ALA A 12 -5.72 -2.03 -12.24
CA ALA A 12 -6.93 -2.59 -12.84
C ALA A 12 -8.04 -2.78 -11.78
N LYS A 13 -7.68 -3.32 -10.60
CA LYS A 13 -8.59 -3.40 -9.44
C LYS A 13 -9.06 -2.01 -9.03
N ALA A 14 -8.15 -1.03 -8.98
CA ALA A 14 -8.49 0.34 -8.58
C ALA A 14 -9.52 0.99 -9.50
N LYS A 15 -9.35 0.83 -10.82
CA LYS A 15 -10.30 1.33 -11.83
C LYS A 15 -11.67 0.66 -11.73
N THR A 16 -11.69 -0.64 -11.48
CA THR A 16 -12.93 -1.42 -11.44
C THR A 16 -13.72 -1.13 -10.15
N ILE A 17 -13.07 -1.22 -8.99
CA ILE A 17 -13.70 -0.96 -7.69
C ILE A 17 -14.14 0.50 -7.58
N GLY A 18 -13.35 1.44 -8.13
CA GLY A 18 -13.72 2.86 -8.15
C GLY A 18 -15.05 3.13 -8.87
N LYS A 19 -15.36 2.37 -9.93
CA LYS A 19 -16.66 2.48 -10.63
C LYS A 19 -17.83 2.03 -9.75
N TYR A 20 -17.63 1.01 -8.91
CA TYR A 20 -18.68 0.48 -8.05
C TYR A 20 -18.93 1.35 -6.81
N LEU A 21 -17.88 1.90 -6.21
CA LEU A 21 -17.98 2.64 -4.94
C LEU A 21 -18.40 4.10 -5.11
N GLY A 22 -18.17 4.69 -6.29
CA GLY A 22 -18.57 6.06 -6.60
C GLY A 22 -17.77 7.14 -5.86
N SER A 23 -18.29 8.37 -5.88
CA SER A 23 -17.55 9.60 -5.51
C SER A 23 -17.21 9.74 -4.03
N LYS A 24 -17.82 8.94 -3.14
CA LYS A 24 -17.49 8.92 -1.71
C LYS A 24 -16.14 8.25 -1.43
N TYR A 25 -15.63 7.46 -2.37
CA TYR A 25 -14.40 6.70 -2.22
C TYR A 25 -13.34 7.16 -3.21
N THR A 26 -12.12 7.31 -2.73
CA THR A 26 -10.92 7.36 -3.58
C THR A 26 -10.27 5.99 -3.55
N VAL A 27 -10.03 5.40 -4.71
CA VAL A 27 -9.36 4.10 -4.83
C VAL A 27 -7.97 4.29 -5.41
N LYS A 28 -6.94 3.81 -4.72
CA LYS A 28 -5.52 3.92 -5.11
C LYS A 28 -4.85 2.56 -5.12
N ALA A 29 -3.88 2.38 -6.01
CA ALA A 29 -3.12 1.15 -6.10
C ALA A 29 -1.73 1.30 -5.45
N SER A 30 -1.27 0.29 -4.71
CA SER A 30 0.09 0.22 -4.14
C SER A 30 1.16 -0.19 -5.17
N MET A 31 0.71 -0.65 -6.35
CA MET A 31 1.54 -1.22 -7.41
C MET A 31 2.29 -2.49 -6.92
N GLY A 32 1.64 -3.31 -6.10
CA GLY A 32 2.24 -4.46 -5.40
C GLY A 32 2.94 -4.07 -4.08
N HIS A 33 3.93 -4.84 -3.65
CA HIS A 33 4.65 -4.59 -2.39
C HIS A 33 5.33 -3.22 -2.36
N VAL A 34 5.40 -2.62 -1.17
CA VAL A 34 6.05 -1.31 -0.92
C VAL A 34 7.29 -1.43 -0.04
N ARG A 35 7.43 -2.55 0.66
CA ARG A 35 8.58 -2.90 1.49
C ARG A 35 9.03 -4.32 1.16
N ASP A 36 10.32 -4.57 1.33
CA ASP A 36 10.96 -5.85 1.11
C ASP A 36 12.20 -5.96 2.01
N LEU A 37 12.81 -7.15 2.08
CA LEU A 37 14.11 -7.33 2.71
C LEU A 37 15.20 -6.61 1.91
N PRO A 38 16.34 -6.26 2.54
CA PRO A 38 17.44 -5.61 1.84
C PRO A 38 18.08 -6.60 0.86
N LYS A 39 18.17 -6.24 -0.43
CA LYS A 39 18.68 -7.15 -1.47
C LYS A 39 20.11 -7.64 -1.27
N SER A 40 20.92 -6.92 -0.51
CA SER A 40 22.36 -7.16 -0.34
C SER A 40 22.75 -7.51 1.10
N GLN A 41 21.78 -7.78 1.98
CA GLN A 41 22.01 -8.21 3.37
C GLN A 41 21.07 -9.38 3.67
N MET A 42 21.40 -10.21 4.66
CA MET A 42 20.54 -11.33 5.07
C MET A 42 19.11 -10.88 5.42
N GLY A 43 18.98 -9.66 5.99
CA GLY A 43 17.68 -9.05 6.23
C GLY A 43 16.86 -9.68 7.35
N VAL A 44 17.32 -10.80 7.92
CA VAL A 44 16.70 -11.52 9.02
C VAL A 44 17.74 -11.70 10.10
N ASP A 45 17.40 -11.29 11.32
CA ASP A 45 18.23 -11.47 12.50
C ASP A 45 17.88 -12.80 13.18
N VAL A 46 18.75 -13.80 13.03
CA VAL A 46 18.55 -15.15 13.58
C VAL A 46 18.74 -15.21 15.09
N GLU A 47 19.49 -14.27 15.68
CA GLU A 47 19.71 -14.18 17.12
C GLU A 47 18.54 -13.49 17.82
N LEU A 48 17.87 -12.58 17.11
CA LEU A 48 16.69 -11.86 17.57
C LEU A 48 15.39 -12.46 17.03
N GLN A 49 15.11 -13.73 17.36
CA GLN A 49 13.84 -14.40 17.03
C GLN A 49 13.40 -14.27 15.56
N TYR A 50 14.36 -14.35 14.62
CA TYR A 50 14.11 -14.19 13.18
C TYR A 50 13.50 -12.83 12.80
N SER A 51 13.89 -11.76 13.50
CA SER A 51 13.34 -10.42 13.26
C SER A 51 13.69 -9.91 11.86
N PRO A 52 12.70 -9.55 11.00
CA PRO A 52 12.94 -9.09 9.66
C PRO A 52 13.21 -7.58 9.61
N LYS A 53 14.26 -7.19 8.88
CA LYS A 53 14.58 -5.80 8.54
C LYS A 53 13.95 -5.41 7.21
N TYR A 54 12.74 -4.86 7.25
CA TYR A 54 12.07 -4.37 6.05
C TYR A 54 12.50 -2.96 5.64
N ILE A 55 12.99 -2.82 4.40
CA ILE A 55 13.30 -1.55 3.74
C ILE A 55 12.23 -1.19 2.71
N THR A 56 12.13 0.10 2.38
CA THR A 56 11.28 0.54 1.26
C THR A 56 11.91 0.11 -0.06
N ILE A 57 11.11 -0.47 -0.95
CA ILE A 57 11.57 -0.86 -2.29
C ILE A 57 11.98 0.38 -3.09
N ARG A 58 13.14 0.34 -3.75
CA ARG A 58 13.64 1.43 -4.60
C ARG A 58 12.58 1.78 -5.66
N GLY A 59 12.27 3.07 -5.80
CA GLY A 59 11.25 3.55 -6.72
C GLY A 59 9.82 3.58 -6.16
N LYS A 60 9.55 2.99 -4.98
CA LYS A 60 8.21 3.06 -4.32
C LYS A 60 8.00 4.32 -3.45
N GLY A 61 9.01 5.19 -3.34
CA GLY A 61 8.92 6.46 -2.61
C GLY A 61 7.73 7.34 -3.03
N PRO A 62 7.51 7.59 -4.34
CA PRO A 62 6.37 8.37 -4.82
C PRO A 62 5.02 7.77 -4.43
N VAL A 63 4.86 6.45 -4.57
CA VAL A 63 3.62 5.72 -4.19
C VAL A 63 3.34 5.90 -2.70
N LEU A 64 4.34 5.72 -1.83
CA LEU A 64 4.19 5.94 -0.40
C LEU A 64 3.83 7.38 -0.06
N LYS A 65 4.42 8.36 -0.74
CA LYS A 65 4.11 9.78 -0.54
C LYS A 65 2.66 10.08 -0.90
N GLU A 66 2.19 9.56 -2.03
CA GLU A 66 0.82 9.72 -2.49
C GLU A 66 -0.19 9.07 -1.55
N LEU A 67 0.04 7.80 -1.17
CA LEU A 67 -0.85 7.08 -0.26
C LEU A 67 -0.92 7.75 1.12
N LYS A 68 0.21 8.20 1.66
CA LYS A 68 0.25 8.95 2.93
C LYS A 68 -0.51 10.28 2.81
N ALA A 69 -0.37 11.00 1.70
CA ALA A 69 -1.08 12.25 1.49
C ALA A 69 -2.59 12.07 1.34
N ALA A 70 -3.02 11.00 0.66
CA ALA A 70 -4.44 10.65 0.52
C ALA A 70 -5.04 10.20 1.87
N ALA A 71 -4.32 9.36 2.63
CA ALA A 71 -4.79 8.84 3.91
C ALA A 71 -5.06 9.94 4.95
N LYS A 72 -4.28 11.03 4.93
CA LYS A 72 -4.49 12.19 5.82
C LYS A 72 -5.74 13.00 5.53
N LYS A 73 -6.35 12.84 4.36
CA LYS A 73 -7.49 13.66 3.89
C LYS A 73 -8.84 12.95 4.03
N VAL A 74 -8.86 11.71 4.53
CA VAL A 74 -10.05 10.87 4.60
C VAL A 74 -10.35 10.48 6.05
N LYS A 75 -11.59 10.09 6.32
CA LYS A 75 -12.04 9.65 7.65
C LYS A 75 -11.57 8.23 7.97
N LYS A 76 -11.49 7.37 6.94
CA LYS A 76 -11.12 5.96 7.11
C LYS A 76 -10.38 5.42 5.88
N VAL A 77 -9.45 4.51 6.14
CA VAL A 77 -8.69 3.77 5.12
C VAL A 77 -9.14 2.31 5.15
N TYR A 78 -9.43 1.76 3.98
CA TYR A 78 -9.74 0.36 3.76
C TYR A 78 -8.58 -0.31 3.01
N LEU A 79 -8.10 -1.42 3.54
CA LEU A 79 -7.12 -2.27 2.88
C LEU A 79 -7.89 -3.39 2.16
N ALA A 80 -7.81 -3.41 0.84
CA ALA A 80 -8.48 -4.36 -0.03
C ALA A 80 -7.42 -5.12 -0.87
N ALA A 81 -6.49 -5.75 -0.16
CA ALA A 81 -5.58 -6.74 -0.71
C ALA A 81 -6.35 -8.02 -1.07
N ASP A 82 -5.75 -8.88 -1.87
CA ASP A 82 -6.34 -10.20 -2.14
C ASP A 82 -6.36 -11.03 -0.84
N PRO A 83 -7.30 -11.99 -0.69
CA PRO A 83 -7.49 -12.72 0.56
C PRO A 83 -6.56 -13.96 0.68
N ASP A 84 -5.30 -13.83 0.29
CA ASP A 84 -4.30 -14.91 0.28
C ASP A 84 -3.72 -15.25 1.67
#